data_AF-A0A9P6XN96-F1
#
_entry.id   AF-A0A9P6XN96-F1
#
_cell.length_a   1.000
_cell.length_b   1.000
_cell.length_c   1.000
_cell.angle_alpha   90.00
_cell.angle_beta   90.00
_cell.angle_gamma   90.00
#
_symmetry.space_group_name_H-M   'P 1'
#
loop_
_entity.id
_entity.type
_entity.pdbx_description
1 polymer ?
#
loop_
_entity_poly.entity_id
_entity_poly.type
_entity_poly.pdbx_seq_one_letter_code
_entity_poly.pdbx_strand_id
1 'polypeptide(L)'
;MVEYFGELLAGFAFTKNGWVQSYGSRCVKPPIIFGDVARPAPMTVGWSSYAQSLTDKPVKGMLTGPVTILQWSFVRDDQPREQTCRQLALALRDESVVACHLYPPSSSHPDGARPS
;
A
#
# COMPACT_ATOMS: atom_id res chain seq x y z
N MET A 1 9.34 -0.07 -0.68
CA MET A 1 7.93 -0.25 -1.09
C MET A 1 7.05 -0.69 0.07
N VAL A 2 7.33 -1.81 0.76
CA VAL A 2 6.48 -2.28 1.89
C VAL A 2 6.61 -1.40 3.14
N GLU A 3 7.82 -1.00 3.51
CA GLU A 3 8.09 -0.20 4.72
C GLU A 3 7.31 1.12 4.74
N TYR A 4 7.24 1.84 3.61
CA TYR A 4 6.44 3.08 3.48
C TYR A 4 4.98 2.90 3.90
N PHE A 5 4.32 1.82 3.46
CA PHE A 5 2.93 1.58 3.84
C PHE A 5 2.84 1.09 5.29
N GLY A 6 3.74 0.22 5.73
CA GLY A 6 3.73 -0.28 7.09
C GLY A 6 3.92 0.82 8.15
N GLU A 7 4.72 1.86 7.88
CA GLU A 7 4.92 3.01 8.80
C GLU A 7 3.64 3.82 9.02
N LEU A 8 2.70 3.76 8.07
CA LEU A 8 1.44 4.51 8.08
C LEU A 8 0.24 3.65 8.46
N LEU A 9 0.44 2.36 8.71
CA LEU A 9 -0.60 1.40 9.10
C LEU A 9 -0.49 1.04 10.59
N ALA A 10 -1.63 0.93 11.25
CA ALA A 10 -1.69 0.32 12.57
C ALA A 10 -1.37 -1.18 12.49
N GLY A 11 -0.90 -1.77 13.59
CA GLY A 11 -0.55 -3.20 13.66
C GLY A 11 0.85 -3.54 13.13
N PHE A 12 1.64 -2.54 12.72
CA PHE A 12 3.02 -2.68 12.26
C PHE A 12 4.04 -2.18 13.29
N ALA A 13 5.16 -2.89 13.40
CA ALA A 13 6.35 -2.49 14.16
C ALA A 13 7.61 -2.66 13.31
N PHE A 14 8.63 -1.88 13.63
CA PHE A 14 9.90 -1.85 12.90
C PHE A 14 11.06 -2.07 13.85
N THR A 15 11.93 -3.01 13.49
CA THR A 15 13.16 -3.26 14.25
C THR A 15 14.23 -2.24 13.86
N LYS A 16 15.18 -2.00 14.77
CA LYS A 16 16.40 -1.23 14.45
C LYS A 16 17.44 -2.09 13.73
N ASN A 17 17.62 -3.34 14.18
CA ASN A 17 18.70 -4.23 13.74
C ASN A 17 18.23 -5.65 13.35
N GLY A 18 16.94 -5.86 13.06
CA GLY A 18 16.39 -7.17 12.69
C GLY A 18 16.69 -7.56 11.23
N TRP A 19 17.96 -7.64 10.89
CA TRP A 19 18.43 -7.95 9.53
C TRP A 19 18.35 -9.45 9.24
N VAL A 20 17.92 -9.80 8.04
CA VAL A 20 17.88 -11.17 7.51
C VAL A 20 18.64 -11.21 6.20
N GLN A 21 19.58 -12.14 6.05
CA GLN A 21 20.30 -12.32 4.80
C GLN A 21 19.32 -12.75 3.69
N SER A 22 19.38 -12.06 2.54
CA SER A 22 18.58 -12.40 1.37
C SER A 22 19.41 -13.18 0.35
N TYR A 23 20.51 -12.62 -0.13
CA TYR A 23 21.47 -13.30 -1.00
C TYR A 23 22.84 -12.61 -0.96
N GLY A 24 23.93 -13.36 -0.98
CA GLY A 24 25.28 -12.81 -0.87
C GLY A 24 25.45 -11.92 0.36
N SER A 25 25.91 -10.68 0.17
CA SER A 25 26.02 -9.66 1.21
C SER A 25 24.78 -8.77 1.37
N ARG A 26 23.68 -9.06 0.64
CA ARG A 26 22.44 -8.28 0.71
C ARG A 26 21.54 -8.81 1.82
N CYS A 27 21.14 -7.90 2.71
CA CYS A 27 20.20 -8.17 3.79
C CYS A 27 18.94 -7.32 3.64
N VAL A 28 17.83 -7.82 4.17
CA VAL A 28 16.56 -7.10 4.28
C VAL A 28 16.22 -6.95 5.76
N LYS A 29 15.38 -5.96 6.09
CA LYS A 29 14.86 -5.74 7.44
C LYS A 29 13.33 -5.77 7.36
N PRO A 30 12.72 -6.98 7.41
CA PRO A 30 11.28 -7.12 7.25
C PRO A 30 10.53 -6.36 8.36
N PRO A 31 9.43 -5.65 8.04
CA PRO A 31 8.50 -5.12 9.03
C PRO A 31 7.86 -6.26 9.81
N ILE A 32 7.35 -5.98 11.01
CA ILE A 32 6.63 -6.94 11.85
C ILE A 32 5.16 -6.55 11.88
N ILE A 33 4.27 -7.46 11.48
CA ILE A 33 2.82 -7.34 11.69
C ILE A 33 2.49 -8.05 12.99
N PHE A 34 2.31 -7.28 14.07
CA PHE A 34 2.09 -7.83 15.41
C PHE A 34 0.63 -7.78 15.86
N GLY A 35 -0.21 -6.99 15.19
CA GLY A 35 -1.59 -6.75 15.60
C GLY A 35 -2.53 -6.57 14.41
N ASP A 36 -3.75 -6.15 14.69
CA ASP A 36 -4.75 -5.91 13.65
C ASP A 36 -4.38 -4.71 12.79
N VAL A 37 -4.49 -4.89 11.47
CA VAL A 37 -4.10 -3.86 10.50
C VAL A 37 -5.27 -2.93 10.22
N ALA A 38 -5.04 -1.64 10.37
CA ALA A 38 -5.98 -0.59 10.03
C ALA A 38 -5.26 0.63 9.44
N ARG A 39 -5.97 1.40 8.60
CA ARG A 39 -5.47 2.66 8.03
C ARG A 39 -6.00 3.86 8.85
N PRO A 40 -5.18 4.49 9.71
CA PRO A 40 -5.61 5.63 10.51
C PRO A 40 -5.79 6.92 9.69
N ALA A 41 -4.98 7.12 8.65
CA ALA A 41 -4.98 8.33 7.83
C ALA A 41 -4.62 8.01 6.36
N PRO A 42 -4.98 8.89 5.40
CA PRO A 42 -4.55 8.76 4.01
C PRO A 42 -3.02 8.71 3.87
N MET A 43 -2.51 7.88 2.96
CA MET A 43 -1.07 7.58 2.84
C MET A 43 -0.40 8.20 1.62
N THR A 44 -0.98 7.97 0.44
CA THR A 44 -0.44 8.35 -0.88
C THR A 44 -1.23 9.45 -1.57
N VAL A 45 -2.41 9.76 -1.04
CA VAL A 45 -3.33 10.77 -1.59
C VAL A 45 -2.64 12.11 -1.78
N GLY A 46 -1.99 12.67 -0.76
CA GLY A 46 -1.36 14.00 -0.84
C GLY A 46 -0.32 14.10 -1.96
N TRP A 47 0.55 13.09 -2.07
CA TRP A 47 1.58 13.00 -3.12
C TRP A 47 0.97 12.87 -4.50
N SER A 48 -0.02 11.99 -4.62
CA SER A 48 -0.68 11.74 -5.90
C SER A 48 -1.39 13.01 -6.36
N SER A 49 -2.10 13.71 -5.46
CA SER A 49 -2.89 14.91 -5.78
C SER A 49 -1.98 16.03 -6.23
N TYR A 50 -0.85 16.21 -5.53
CA TYR A 50 0.17 17.16 -5.94
C TYR A 50 0.72 16.81 -7.32
N ALA A 51 1.13 15.56 -7.58
CA ALA A 51 1.67 15.16 -8.87
C ALA A 51 0.67 15.37 -10.02
N GLN A 52 -0.61 15.05 -9.82
CA GLN A 52 -1.67 15.31 -10.80
C GLN A 52 -1.89 16.82 -11.03
N SER A 53 -1.70 17.67 -10.03
CA SER A 53 -1.85 19.13 -10.19
C SER A 53 -0.80 19.76 -11.10
N LEU A 54 0.30 19.06 -11.39
CA LEU A 54 1.39 19.56 -12.24
C LEU A 54 1.20 19.21 -13.72
N THR A 55 0.16 18.46 -14.10
CA THR A 55 -0.07 18.03 -15.48
C THR A 55 -1.53 17.68 -15.76
N ASP A 56 -2.01 17.98 -16.96
CA ASP A 56 -3.35 17.56 -17.41
C ASP A 56 -3.42 16.08 -17.82
N LYS A 57 -2.28 15.40 -17.90
CA LYS A 57 -2.22 13.97 -18.22
C LYS A 57 -2.58 13.14 -16.98
N PRO A 58 -3.31 12.02 -17.13
CA PRO A 58 -3.60 11.14 -16.00
C PRO A 58 -2.32 10.61 -15.33
N VAL A 59 -2.19 10.85 -14.03
CA VAL A 59 -1.10 10.33 -13.20
C VAL A 59 -1.58 9.08 -12.46
N LYS A 60 -0.81 8.00 -12.54
CA LYS A 60 -1.14 6.74 -11.87
C LYS A 60 -0.84 6.83 -10.38
N GLY A 61 -1.82 6.50 -9.54
CA GLY A 61 -1.61 6.24 -8.11
C GLY A 61 -0.83 4.94 -7.91
N MET A 62 0.08 4.93 -6.92
CA MET A 62 0.95 3.79 -6.65
C MET A 62 0.66 3.21 -5.27
N LEU A 63 0.28 1.93 -5.23
CA LEU A 63 0.05 1.16 -4.01
C LEU A 63 0.86 -0.15 -4.06
N THR A 64 1.22 -0.68 -2.91
CA THR A 64 1.76 -2.05 -2.80
C THR A 64 0.62 -3.01 -2.47
N GLY A 65 0.47 -4.10 -3.22
CA GLY A 65 -0.59 -5.07 -2.99
C GLY A 65 -0.50 -5.78 -1.64
N PRO A 66 -1.64 -6.25 -1.07
CA PRO A 66 -1.68 -6.82 0.28
C PRO A 66 -0.83 -8.09 0.41
N VAL A 67 -0.77 -8.91 -0.64
CA VAL A 67 0.02 -10.14 -0.67
C VAL A 67 1.52 -9.83 -0.59
N THR A 68 2.00 -8.80 -1.29
CA THR A 68 3.41 -8.40 -1.21
C THR A 68 3.77 -7.87 0.17
N ILE A 69 2.90 -7.04 0.76
CA ILE A 69 3.09 -6.55 2.14
C ILE A 69 3.15 -7.72 3.12
N LEU A 70 2.23 -8.69 2.99
CA LEU A 70 2.19 -9.89 3.83
C LEU A 70 3.43 -10.78 3.69
N GLN A 71 3.89 -11.03 2.45
CA GLN A 71 5.01 -11.95 2.22
C GLN A 71 6.36 -11.36 2.60
N TRP A 72 6.51 -10.04 2.57
CA TRP A 72 7.78 -9.36 2.87
C TRP A 72 7.82 -8.81 4.30
N SER A 73 6.89 -9.25 5.16
CA SER A 73 6.83 -8.91 6.58
C SER A 73 6.91 -10.18 7.43
N PHE A 74 7.41 -10.06 8.65
CA PHE A 74 7.20 -11.06 9.70
C PHE A 74 5.77 -10.93 10.21
N VAL A 75 4.94 -11.94 9.93
CA VAL A 75 3.51 -11.91 10.25
C VAL A 75 3.26 -12.65 11.55
N ARG A 76 2.42 -12.09 12.44
CA ARG A 76 1.85 -12.76 13.60
C ARG A 76 1.34 -14.16 13.27
N ASP A 77 1.49 -15.10 14.20
CA ASP A 77 1.22 -16.53 14.05
C ASP A 77 -0.01 -17.01 14.85
N ASP A 78 -0.70 -16.10 15.52
CA ASP A 78 -1.88 -16.35 16.34
C ASP A 78 -3.20 -16.36 15.55
N GLN A 79 -3.16 -16.09 14.24
CA GLN A 79 -4.31 -16.21 13.34
C GLN A 79 -3.91 -16.67 11.93
N PRO A 80 -4.84 -17.21 11.12
CA PRO A 80 -4.56 -17.58 9.73
C PRO A 80 -4.04 -16.39 8.92
N ARG A 81 -3.01 -16.62 8.09
CA ARG A 81 -2.41 -15.60 7.21
C ARG A 81 -3.44 -14.89 6.31
N GLU A 82 -4.47 -15.61 5.90
CA GLU A 82 -5.58 -15.07 5.09
C GLU A 82 -6.32 -13.94 5.83
N GLN A 83 -6.53 -14.06 7.14
CA GLN A 83 -7.21 -13.04 7.93
C GLN A 83 -6.38 -11.75 7.97
N THR A 84 -5.07 -11.85 8.21
CA THR A 84 -4.16 -10.70 8.14
C THR A 84 -4.11 -10.11 6.74
N CYS A 85 -4.06 -10.94 5.70
CA CYS A 85 -4.07 -10.50 4.31
C CYS A 85 -5.36 -9.73 3.97
N ARG A 86 -6.51 -10.17 4.50
CA ARG A 86 -7.79 -9.50 4.32
C ARG A 86 -7.83 -8.14 5.01
N GLN A 87 -7.29 -8.01 6.22
CA GLN A 87 -7.16 -6.71 6.89
C GLN A 87 -6.30 -5.74 6.06
N LEU A 88 -5.15 -6.20 5.55
CA LEU A 88 -4.31 -5.43 4.61
C LEU A 88 -5.09 -5.00 3.36
N ALA A 89 -5.85 -5.92 2.76
CA ALA A 89 -6.64 -5.62 1.57
C ALA A 89 -7.72 -4.56 1.84
N LEU A 90 -8.37 -4.61 3.00
CA LEU A 90 -9.35 -3.59 3.41
C LEU A 90 -8.70 -2.22 3.60
N ALA A 91 -7.56 -2.14 4.30
CA ALA A 91 -6.83 -0.90 4.50
C ALA A 91 -6.39 -0.25 3.17
N LEU A 92 -5.90 -1.07 2.22
CA LEU A 92 -5.50 -0.60 0.89
C LEU A 92 -6.68 -0.24 0.00
N ARG A 93 -7.81 -0.93 0.13
CA ARG A 93 -9.06 -0.58 -0.56
C ARG A 93 -9.49 0.82 -0.17
N ASP A 94 -9.50 1.12 1.12
CA ASP A 94 -9.89 2.45 1.60
C ASP A 94 -8.97 3.55 1.07
N GLU A 95 -7.68 3.26 0.91
CA GLU A 95 -6.72 4.18 0.27
C GLU A 95 -7.06 4.43 -1.20
N SER A 96 -7.33 3.37 -1.96
CA SER A 96 -7.70 3.47 -3.38
C SER A 96 -9.01 4.25 -3.60
N VAL A 97 -10.00 4.05 -2.73
CA VAL A 97 -11.32 4.70 -2.82
C VAL A 97 -11.20 6.19 -2.51
N VAL A 98 -10.47 6.55 -1.44
CA VAL A 98 -10.24 7.96 -1.11
C VAL A 98 -9.49 8.67 -2.23
N ALA A 99 -8.46 8.03 -2.79
CA ALA A 99 -7.74 8.59 -3.94
C ALA A 99 -8.69 8.82 -5.12
N CYS A 100 -9.52 7.83 -5.49
CA CYS A 100 -10.45 7.94 -6.60
C CYS A 100 -11.47 9.09 -6.42
N HIS A 101 -12.03 9.29 -5.22
CA HIS A 101 -12.98 10.38 -4.98
C HIS A 101 -12.37 11.78 -5.06
N LEU A 102 -11.06 11.91 -4.87
CA LEU A 102 -10.34 13.19 -5.00
C LEU A 102 -9.96 13.51 -6.45
N TYR A 103 -10.12 12.54 -7.37
CA TYR A 103 -9.98 12.74 -8.81
C TYR A 103 -11.34 12.51 -9.48
N PRO A 104 -12.22 13.53 -9.56
CA PRO A 104 -13.37 13.42 -10.44
C PRO A 104 -12.87 13.10 -11.86
N PRO A 105 -13.52 12.18 -12.59
CA PRO A 105 -13.14 11.88 -13.96
C PRO A 105 -13.15 13.20 -14.74
N SER A 106 -12.01 13.58 -15.30
CA SER A 106 -11.95 14.75 -16.18
C SER A 106 -12.96 14.53 -17.29
N SER A 107 -13.81 15.54 -17.56
CA SER A 107 -14.85 15.54 -18.59
C SER A 107 -14.30 15.45 -20.03
N SER A 108 -13.06 15.00 -20.20
CA SER A 108 -12.32 14.88 -21.44
C SER A 108 -11.96 13.43 -21.77
N HIS A 109 -12.62 12.43 -21.18
CA HIS A 109 -12.58 11.06 -21.70
C HIS A 109 -13.48 10.96 -22.93
N PRO A 110 -12.95 10.75 -24.14
CA PRO A 110 -13.79 10.31 -25.24
C PRO A 110 -14.22 8.87 -24.92
N ASP A 111 -15.52 8.66 -24.75
CA ASP A 111 -16.16 7.35 -24.77
C ASP A 111 -15.79 6.63 -26.09
N GLY A 112 -14.70 5.86 -26.11
CA GLY A 112 -14.22 5.32 -27.38
C GLY A 112 -13.15 4.24 -27.35
N ALA A 113 -12.70 3.78 -26.18
CA ALA A 113 -11.70 2.71 -26.09
C ALA A 113 -12.19 1.55 -25.22
N ARG A 114 -13.27 0.89 -25.66
CA ARG A 114 -13.48 -0.53 -25.32
C ARG A 114 -12.73 -1.35 -26.38
N PRO A 115 -11.73 -2.18 -26.03
CA PRO A 115 -11.18 -3.13 -26.96
C PRO A 115 -12.29 -4.15 -27.31
N SER A 116 -12.58 -4.24 -28.60
CA SER A 116 -13.46 -5.21 -29.25
C SER A 116 -13.02 -6.65 -28.98
#